data_AF-A0A6A0AG18-F1
#
_entry.id   AF-A0A6A0AG18-F1
#
_cell.length_a   1.000
_cell.length_b   1.000
_cell.length_c   1.000
_cell.angle_alpha   90.00
_cell.angle_beta   90.00
_cell.angle_gamma   90.00
#
_symmetry.space_group_name_H-M   'P 1'
#
loop_
_entity.id
_entity.type
_entity.pdbx_description
1 polymer ?
#
loop_
_entity_poly.entity_id
_entity_poly.type
_entity_poly.pdbx_seq_one_letter_code
_entity_poly.pdbx_strand_id
1 'polypeptide(L)'
;MPNPLKSLRKALASTSISRALGEPDHADAPDAEHDAAEGAEPAQLHPDAHEEGGLACNNEELLKQQREAILGWVGSMGKKLFTGNFNLINTPFPVVMFEPRSYLEKLADVWVYPHFLLQASQTKDPVHRMKLVMTWFVAGLHHGFEKWKKPFNPILGETWQAELADGSSMFLEQISHHPPITAFNLEGPGGAYKFNGLSQPNVSLLLKHSGIRTVAKGYRYI
;
A
#
# COMPACT_ATOMS: atom_id res chain seq x y z
N MET A 1 13.49 9.83 -29.83
CA MET A 1 13.88 10.46 -28.56
C MET A 1 14.15 9.36 -27.53
N PRO A 2 15.25 9.40 -26.77
CA PRO A 2 15.53 8.38 -25.76
C PRO A 2 14.55 8.48 -24.58
N ASN A 3 14.09 7.32 -24.10
CA ASN A 3 13.11 7.18 -23.02
C ASN A 3 13.72 7.58 -21.65
N PRO A 4 13.21 8.62 -20.96
CA PRO A 4 13.76 9.12 -19.70
C PRO A 4 13.70 8.11 -18.54
N LEU A 5 12.87 7.06 -18.64
CA LEU A 5 12.82 5.99 -17.64
C LEU A 5 13.99 5.00 -17.75
N LYS A 6 14.65 4.91 -18.92
CA LYS A 6 15.86 4.07 -19.09
C LYS A 6 17.12 4.74 -18.54
N SER A 7 17.22 6.07 -18.58
CA SER A 7 18.37 6.80 -18.00
C SER A 7 18.33 6.76 -16.47
N LEU A 8 17.14 6.85 -15.86
CA LEU A 8 16.99 6.77 -14.39
C LEU A 8 17.41 5.40 -13.82
N ARG A 9 17.06 4.29 -14.51
CA ARG A 9 17.46 2.94 -14.11
C ARG A 9 18.96 2.71 -14.19
N LYS A 10 19.66 3.37 -15.13
CA LYS A 10 21.11 3.23 -15.29
C LYS A 10 21.88 4.04 -14.24
N ALA A 11 21.34 5.18 -13.80
CA ALA A 11 21.92 5.99 -12.73
C ALA A 11 21.80 5.34 -11.34
N LEU A 12 20.70 4.62 -11.08
CA LEU A 12 20.51 3.89 -9.81
C LEU A 12 21.27 2.55 -9.76
N ALA A 13 21.59 1.96 -10.92
CA ALA A 13 22.35 0.71 -11.00
C ALA A 13 23.88 0.91 -10.95
N SER A 14 24.39 2.14 -11.14
CA SER A 14 25.83 2.43 -11.12
C SER A 14 26.37 2.85 -9.75
N THR A 15 25.54 2.89 -8.71
CA THR A 15 25.97 3.13 -7.33
C THR A 15 26.13 1.78 -6.60
N SER A 16 27.00 0.93 -7.14
CA SER A 16 27.51 -0.23 -6.42
C SER A 16 28.41 0.26 -5.28
N ILE A 17 27.86 0.41 -4.07
CA ILE A 17 28.68 0.46 -2.86
C ILE A 17 29.12 -0.98 -2.59
N SER A 18 30.19 -1.37 -3.26
CA SER A 18 30.95 -2.56 -2.93
C SER A 18 32.36 -2.12 -2.59
N ARG A 19 32.71 -2.36 -1.32
CA ARG A 19 34.07 -2.54 -0.78
C ARG A 19 34.85 -1.28 -0.36
N ALA A 20 34.63 -0.85 0.89
CA ALA A 20 35.68 -0.26 1.75
C ALA A 20 35.17 -0.10 3.19
N LEU A 21 35.06 -1.20 3.94
CA LEU A 21 35.12 -1.16 5.41
C LEU A 21 35.93 -2.39 5.83
N GLY A 22 37.09 -2.15 6.43
CA GLY A 22 37.85 -3.19 7.11
C GLY A 22 37.04 -3.74 8.27
N GLU A 23 37.21 -5.02 8.56
CA GLU A 23 36.60 -5.69 9.71
C GLU A 23 37.01 -4.95 10.98
N PRO A 24 36.05 -4.45 11.80
CA PRO A 24 36.36 -4.07 13.17
C PRO A 24 36.50 -5.34 14.00
N ASP A 25 37.57 -5.40 14.81
CA ASP A 25 37.75 -6.37 15.89
C ASP A 25 36.46 -6.49 16.71
N HIS A 26 35.85 -7.67 16.69
CA HIS A 26 34.74 -8.03 17.57
C HIS A 26 35.29 -8.20 18.99
N ALA A 27 35.30 -7.12 19.77
CA ALA A 27 35.27 -7.25 21.22
C ALA A 27 33.86 -7.72 21.60
N ASP A 28 33.79 -8.91 22.21
CA ASP A 28 32.58 -9.58 22.68
C ASP A 28 31.63 -8.61 23.41
N ALA A 29 30.56 -8.21 22.73
CA ALA A 29 29.39 -7.68 23.40
C ALA A 29 28.67 -8.89 24.02
N PRO A 30 28.29 -8.85 25.30
CA PRO A 30 27.59 -9.97 25.91
C PRO A 30 26.31 -10.22 25.12
N ASP A 31 26.13 -11.48 24.72
CA ASP A 31 24.91 -11.99 24.10
C ASP A 31 23.74 -11.61 25.01
N ALA A 32 23.04 -10.53 24.67
CA ALA A 32 21.74 -10.27 25.24
C ALA A 32 20.83 -11.36 24.70
N GLU A 33 20.56 -12.36 25.54
CA GLU A 33 19.56 -13.40 25.31
C GLU A 33 18.30 -12.72 24.75
N HIS A 34 18.11 -12.89 23.45
CA HIS A 34 16.87 -12.55 22.82
C HIS A 34 15.91 -13.65 23.26
N ASP A 35 15.17 -13.39 24.34
CA ASP A 35 13.98 -14.15 24.69
C ASP A 35 13.10 -14.22 23.44
N ALA A 36 13.19 -15.33 22.71
CA ALA A 36 12.06 -15.80 21.93
C ALA A 36 10.90 -15.83 22.93
N ALA A 37 9.76 -15.27 22.55
CA ALA A 37 8.61 -15.14 23.43
C ALA A 37 8.01 -16.54 23.75
N GLU A 38 8.72 -17.33 24.55
CA GLU A 38 8.23 -18.55 25.16
C GLU A 38 7.21 -18.12 26.22
N GLY A 39 5.93 -18.33 25.89
CA GLY A 39 4.80 -17.92 26.73
C GLY A 39 3.93 -16.79 26.18
N ALA A 40 4.12 -16.37 24.93
CA ALA A 40 3.12 -15.51 24.27
C ALA A 40 1.82 -16.30 24.05
N GLU A 41 0.76 -15.90 24.76
CA GLU A 41 -0.60 -16.37 24.49
C GLU A 41 -0.94 -16.21 22.99
N PRO A 42 -1.64 -17.17 22.37
CA PRO A 42 -2.01 -17.06 20.97
C PRO A 42 -2.77 -15.76 20.73
N ALA A 43 -2.28 -14.96 19.78
CA ALA A 43 -2.87 -13.67 19.48
C ALA A 43 -4.34 -13.85 19.08
N GLN A 44 -5.23 -13.09 19.71
CA GLN A 44 -6.64 -13.07 19.34
C GLN A 44 -6.76 -12.52 17.91
N LEU A 45 -7.24 -13.37 16.99
CA LEU A 45 -7.45 -12.97 15.60
C LEU A 45 -8.72 -12.11 15.47
N HIS A 46 -8.75 -11.30 14.40
CA HIS A 46 -9.96 -10.58 14.01
C HIS A 46 -11.11 -11.57 13.74
N PRO A 47 -12.37 -11.27 14.10
CA PRO A 47 -13.50 -12.17 13.87
C PRO A 47 -13.68 -12.62 12.41
N ASP A 48 -13.31 -11.74 11.47
CA ASP A 48 -13.36 -12.00 10.03
C ASP A 48 -12.06 -12.58 9.44
N ALA A 49 -11.10 -12.99 10.27
CA ALA A 49 -9.86 -13.60 9.77
C ALA A 49 -10.17 -14.92 9.06
N HIS A 50 -9.67 -15.08 7.83
CA HIS A 50 -9.85 -16.31 7.06
C HIS A 50 -8.78 -17.35 7.44
N GLU A 51 -9.15 -18.64 7.46
CA GLU A 51 -8.25 -19.73 7.88
C GLU A 51 -6.99 -19.84 7.01
N GLU A 52 -7.11 -19.54 5.71
CA GLU A 52 -5.98 -19.50 4.77
C GLU A 52 -5.20 -18.16 4.78
N GLY A 53 -5.53 -17.25 5.70
CA GLY A 53 -4.96 -15.93 5.82
C GLY A 53 -5.75 -14.82 5.13
N GLY A 54 -5.52 -13.58 5.57
CA GLY A 54 -6.28 -12.41 5.14
C GLY A 54 -7.61 -12.24 5.90
N LEU A 55 -8.46 -11.35 5.38
CA LEU A 55 -9.79 -11.09 5.93
C LEU A 55 -10.86 -11.59 4.95
N ALA A 56 -11.95 -12.15 5.45
CA ALA A 56 -13.10 -12.56 4.67
C ALA A 56 -14.13 -11.43 4.59
N CYS A 57 -14.76 -11.27 3.42
CA CYS A 57 -15.93 -10.40 3.29
C CYS A 57 -17.18 -11.15 3.77
N ASN A 58 -17.55 -10.98 5.03
CA ASN A 58 -18.71 -11.66 5.63
C ASN A 58 -20.03 -10.88 5.49
N ASN A 59 -20.03 -9.77 4.75
CA ASN A 59 -21.23 -8.97 4.50
C ASN A 59 -22.03 -9.54 3.31
N GLU A 60 -23.01 -10.38 3.61
CA GLU A 60 -23.86 -11.06 2.61
C GLU A 60 -24.59 -10.08 1.68
N GLU A 61 -25.09 -8.97 2.22
CA GLU A 61 -25.81 -7.96 1.44
C GLU A 61 -24.87 -7.29 0.42
N LEU A 62 -23.67 -6.91 0.85
CA LEU A 62 -22.66 -6.34 -0.03
C LEU A 62 -22.23 -7.34 -1.11
N LEU A 63 -22.03 -8.60 -0.75
CA LEU A 63 -21.70 -9.66 -1.71
C LEU A 63 -22.83 -9.82 -2.75
N LYS A 64 -24.09 -9.81 -2.32
CA LYS A 64 -25.25 -9.87 -3.21
C LYS A 64 -25.29 -8.67 -4.16
N GLN A 65 -25.17 -7.45 -3.63
CA GLN A 65 -25.15 -6.21 -4.42
C GLN A 65 -24.01 -6.21 -5.46
N GLN A 66 -22.80 -6.62 -5.06
CA GLN A 66 -21.65 -6.72 -5.96
C GLN A 66 -21.86 -7.76 -7.05
N ARG A 67 -22.41 -8.95 -6.71
CA ARG A 67 -22.73 -10.00 -7.69
C ARG A 67 -23.77 -9.53 -8.72
N GLU A 68 -24.84 -8.91 -8.27
CA GLU A 68 -25.88 -8.36 -9.14
C GLU A 68 -25.32 -7.27 -10.07
N ALA A 69 -24.50 -6.36 -9.54
CA ALA A 69 -23.83 -5.33 -10.32
C ALA A 69 -22.89 -5.91 -11.39
N ILE A 70 -22.07 -6.91 -11.03
CA ILE A 70 -21.15 -7.58 -11.96
C ILE A 70 -21.94 -8.31 -13.05
N LEU A 71 -22.99 -9.07 -12.70
CA LEU A 71 -23.81 -9.80 -13.67
C LEU A 71 -24.53 -8.85 -14.64
N GLY A 72 -25.13 -7.78 -14.11
CA GLY A 72 -25.77 -6.75 -14.94
C GLY A 72 -24.78 -6.07 -15.88
N TRP A 73 -23.58 -5.76 -15.39
CA TRP A 73 -22.51 -5.17 -16.19
C TRP A 73 -22.02 -6.13 -17.29
N VAL A 74 -21.71 -7.39 -16.97
CA VAL A 74 -21.32 -8.41 -17.97
C VAL A 74 -22.42 -8.55 -19.03
N GLY A 75 -23.68 -8.61 -18.61
CA GLY A 75 -24.84 -8.66 -19.52
C GLY A 75 -24.89 -7.47 -20.47
N SER A 76 -24.62 -6.26 -19.97
CA SER A 76 -24.58 -5.02 -20.76
C SER A 76 -23.42 -4.98 -21.78
N MET A 77 -22.30 -5.65 -21.50
CA MET A 77 -21.14 -5.69 -22.42
C MET A 77 -21.34 -6.68 -23.58
N GLY A 78 -22.21 -7.67 -23.43
CA GLY A 78 -22.63 -8.59 -24.49
C GLY A 78 -21.45 -9.25 -25.23
N LYS A 79 -21.53 -9.29 -26.57
CA LYS A 79 -20.49 -9.93 -27.42
C LYS A 79 -19.12 -9.23 -27.38
N LYS A 80 -19.00 -8.00 -26.86
CA LYS A 80 -17.72 -7.27 -26.76
C LYS A 80 -16.75 -7.87 -25.74
N LEU A 81 -17.25 -8.66 -24.79
CA LEU A 81 -16.37 -9.38 -23.85
C LEU A 81 -15.54 -10.47 -24.54
N PHE A 82 -16.05 -11.02 -25.66
CA PHE A 82 -15.44 -12.14 -26.39
C PHE A 82 -14.46 -11.71 -27.49
N THR A 83 -14.29 -10.39 -27.72
CA THR A 83 -13.39 -9.88 -28.77
C THR A 83 -11.94 -9.65 -28.32
N GLY A 84 -11.59 -10.02 -27.08
CA GLY A 84 -10.20 -10.20 -26.63
C GLY A 84 -9.40 -8.95 -26.22
N ASN A 85 -9.85 -7.73 -26.58
CA ASN A 85 -9.17 -6.47 -26.22
C ASN A 85 -9.76 -5.83 -24.96
N PHE A 86 -9.73 -6.52 -23.83
CA PHE A 86 -10.37 -6.04 -22.59
C PHE A 86 -9.36 -5.52 -21.57
N ASN A 87 -9.29 -4.20 -21.40
CA ASN A 87 -8.50 -3.55 -20.35
C ASN A 87 -9.41 -3.16 -19.17
N LEU A 88 -9.28 -3.87 -18.04
CA LEU A 88 -10.08 -3.63 -16.83
C LEU A 88 -9.86 -2.27 -16.19
N ILE A 89 -8.69 -1.65 -16.36
CA ILE A 89 -8.41 -0.33 -15.77
C ILE A 89 -9.25 0.74 -16.49
N ASN A 90 -9.46 0.56 -17.80
CA ASN A 90 -10.14 1.53 -18.65
C ASN A 90 -11.62 1.19 -18.89
N THR A 91 -12.12 0.07 -18.37
CA THR A 91 -13.52 -0.29 -18.53
C THR A 91 -14.35 0.31 -17.40
N PRO A 92 -15.41 1.09 -17.71
CA PRO A 92 -16.28 1.65 -16.69
C PRO A 92 -17.04 0.53 -15.98
N PHE A 93 -17.01 0.53 -14.65
CA PHE A 93 -17.82 -0.35 -13.80
C PHE A 93 -19.05 0.40 -13.28
N PRO A 94 -20.12 -0.30 -12.86
CA PRO A 94 -21.26 0.33 -12.21
C PRO A 94 -20.86 1.07 -10.92
N VAL A 95 -21.42 2.26 -10.70
CA VAL A 95 -21.10 3.12 -9.54
C VAL A 95 -21.34 2.44 -8.18
N VAL A 96 -22.32 1.54 -8.10
CA VAL A 96 -22.62 0.73 -6.90
C VAL A 96 -21.42 -0.09 -6.41
N MET A 97 -20.50 -0.45 -7.31
CA MET A 97 -19.28 -1.18 -6.97
C MET A 97 -18.22 -0.31 -6.27
N PHE A 98 -18.38 1.02 -6.29
CA PHE A 98 -17.38 1.96 -5.81
C PHE A 98 -17.66 2.47 -4.40
N GLU A 99 -16.60 2.78 -3.66
CA GLU A 99 -16.67 3.63 -2.46
C GLU A 99 -16.59 5.12 -2.87
N PRO A 100 -17.12 6.05 -2.07
CA PRO A 100 -17.16 7.48 -2.40
C PRO A 100 -15.79 8.17 -2.16
N ARG A 101 -14.69 7.51 -2.52
CA ARG A 101 -13.31 7.99 -2.32
C ARG A 101 -12.47 7.65 -3.53
N SER A 102 -11.51 8.51 -3.87
CA SER A 102 -10.51 8.20 -4.89
C SER A 102 -9.40 7.32 -4.32
N TYR A 103 -8.61 6.72 -5.21
CA TYR A 103 -7.45 5.93 -4.78
C TYR A 103 -6.42 6.76 -3.99
N LEU A 104 -6.35 8.08 -4.18
CA LEU A 104 -5.44 8.94 -3.41
C LEU A 104 -5.79 8.89 -1.92
N GLU A 105 -7.06 9.14 -1.61
CA GLU A 105 -7.55 9.06 -0.23
C GLU A 105 -7.44 7.63 0.31
N LYS A 106 -7.81 6.61 -0.49
CA LYS A 106 -7.72 5.21 -0.05
C LYS A 106 -6.28 4.75 0.22
N LEU A 107 -5.29 5.29 -0.50
CA LEU A 107 -3.88 4.97 -0.28
C LEU A 107 -3.37 5.52 1.06
N ALA A 108 -3.94 6.63 1.54
CA ALA A 108 -3.56 7.25 2.81
C ALA A 108 -4.07 6.49 4.05
N ASP A 109 -5.14 5.70 3.94
CA ASP A 109 -5.79 4.94 5.04
C ASP A 109 -4.79 4.13 5.89
N VAL A 110 -3.71 3.61 5.29
CA VAL A 110 -2.75 2.73 5.98
C VAL A 110 -1.64 3.49 6.72
N TRP A 111 -1.58 4.82 6.63
CA TRP A 111 -0.52 5.65 7.24
C TRP A 111 -1.03 6.53 8.38
N VAL A 112 -2.14 6.13 9.01
CA VAL A 112 -2.85 6.90 10.04
C VAL A 112 -2.27 6.79 11.46
N TYR A 113 -1.13 6.12 11.63
CA TYR A 113 -0.44 6.00 12.93
C TYR A 113 0.94 6.69 12.97
N PRO A 114 1.07 7.94 12.48
CA PRO A 114 2.36 8.64 12.32
C PRO A 114 3.15 8.83 13.62
N HIS A 115 2.50 8.77 14.79
CA HIS A 115 3.13 8.87 16.09
C HIS A 115 4.25 7.85 16.34
N PHE A 116 4.19 6.66 15.72
CA PHE A 116 5.28 5.69 15.78
C PHE A 116 6.54 6.18 15.05
N LEU A 117 6.40 6.92 13.95
CA LEU A 117 7.53 7.55 13.25
C LEU A 117 8.13 8.70 14.04
N LEU A 118 7.30 9.47 14.74
CA LEU A 118 7.77 10.52 15.64
C LEU A 118 8.60 9.92 16.80
N GLN A 119 8.16 8.80 17.38
CA GLN A 119 8.96 8.08 18.38
C GLN A 119 10.25 7.51 17.78
N ALA A 120 10.18 6.98 16.55
CA ALA A 120 11.34 6.46 15.85
C ALA A 120 12.40 7.54 15.62
N SER A 121 12.00 8.77 15.23
CA SER A 121 12.92 9.88 15.00
C SER A 121 13.63 10.36 16.27
N GLN A 122 13.04 10.11 17.44
CA GLN A 122 13.60 10.47 18.75
C GLN A 122 14.46 9.35 19.35
N THR A 123 14.44 8.16 18.76
CA THR A 123 15.11 6.97 19.27
C THR A 123 16.57 6.88 18.82
N LYS A 124 17.49 6.77 19.78
CA LYS A 124 18.93 6.62 19.52
C LYS A 124 19.31 5.19 19.11
N ASP A 125 18.77 4.18 19.79
CA ASP A 125 19.05 2.78 19.49
C ASP A 125 18.53 2.40 18.08
N PRO A 126 19.41 1.99 17.14
CA PRO A 126 19.00 1.61 15.80
C PRO A 126 18.02 0.43 15.76
N VAL A 127 18.11 -0.52 16.69
CA VAL A 127 17.22 -1.69 16.71
C VAL A 127 15.83 -1.29 17.16
N HIS A 128 15.70 -0.53 18.25
CA HIS A 128 14.42 0.00 18.70
C HIS A 128 13.78 0.93 17.65
N ARG A 129 14.58 1.76 16.98
CA ARG A 129 14.11 2.62 15.88
C ARG A 129 13.50 1.79 14.74
N MET A 130 14.15 0.69 14.35
CA MET A 130 13.60 -0.21 13.33
C MET A 130 12.28 -0.86 13.78
N LYS A 131 12.18 -1.30 15.05
CA LYS A 131 10.93 -1.85 15.60
C LYS A 131 9.77 -0.86 15.49
N LEU A 132 9.99 0.42 15.77
CA LEU A 132 8.97 1.47 15.66
C LEU A 132 8.56 1.72 14.20
N VAL A 133 9.52 1.76 13.26
CA VAL A 133 9.22 1.90 11.82
C VAL A 133 8.41 0.71 11.31
N MET A 134 8.75 -0.52 11.71
CA MET A 134 7.98 -1.72 11.36
C MET A 134 6.57 -1.68 11.97
N THR A 135 6.46 -1.25 13.22
CA THR A 135 5.17 -1.11 13.92
C THR A 135 4.27 -0.12 13.18
N TRP A 136 4.79 1.06 12.82
CA TRP A 136 4.08 2.03 12.00
C TRP A 136 3.56 1.43 10.69
N PHE A 137 4.42 0.72 9.96
CA PHE A 137 4.08 0.18 8.64
C PHE A 137 2.96 -0.86 8.70
N VAL A 138 2.91 -1.68 9.76
CA VAL A 138 1.93 -2.75 9.91
C VAL A 138 0.64 -2.27 10.57
N ALA A 139 0.73 -1.32 11.52
CA ALA A 139 -0.40 -0.89 12.35
C ALA A 139 -1.61 -0.43 11.52
N GLY A 140 -1.40 0.22 10.38
CA GLY A 140 -2.46 0.74 9.52
C GLY A 140 -3.04 -0.25 8.50
N LEU A 141 -2.45 -1.44 8.33
CA LEU A 141 -2.86 -2.34 7.23
C LEU A 141 -4.31 -2.80 7.33
N HIS A 142 -4.90 -2.87 8.53
CA HIS A 142 -6.30 -3.25 8.72
C HIS A 142 -7.28 -2.32 8.00
N HIS A 143 -7.01 -1.01 7.95
CA HIS A 143 -7.83 -0.03 7.21
C HIS A 143 -7.94 -0.35 5.71
N GLY A 144 -6.96 -1.07 5.17
CA GLY A 144 -6.99 -1.58 3.80
C GLY A 144 -8.13 -2.57 3.53
N PHE A 145 -8.66 -3.22 4.57
CA PHE A 145 -9.61 -4.33 4.46
C PHE A 145 -11.01 -4.05 5.03
N GLU A 146 -11.24 -2.88 5.63
CA GLU A 146 -12.55 -2.51 6.18
C GLU A 146 -13.60 -2.25 5.09
N LYS A 147 -13.16 -1.89 3.87
CA LYS A 147 -14.03 -1.58 2.73
C LYS A 147 -13.72 -2.50 1.57
N TRP A 148 -14.75 -3.21 1.13
CA TRP A 148 -14.69 -4.17 0.01
C TRP A 148 -15.14 -3.58 -1.33
N LYS A 149 -15.34 -2.25 -1.39
CA LYS A 149 -15.72 -1.53 -2.61
C LYS A 149 -14.48 -0.94 -3.28
N LYS A 150 -14.55 -0.73 -4.59
CA LYS A 150 -13.44 -0.19 -5.39
C LYS A 150 -13.31 1.33 -5.19
N PRO A 151 -12.13 1.89 -4.93
CA PRO A 151 -11.96 3.34 -4.97
C PRO A 151 -12.02 3.86 -6.42
N PHE A 152 -12.42 5.11 -6.60
CA PHE A 152 -12.36 5.75 -7.92
C PHE A 152 -10.92 5.85 -8.41
N ASN A 153 -10.71 5.59 -9.71
CA ASN A 153 -9.40 5.77 -10.33
C ASN A 153 -9.15 7.29 -10.47
N PRO A 154 -8.06 7.83 -9.88
CA PRO A 154 -7.81 9.26 -9.92
C PRO A 154 -7.60 9.75 -11.36
N ILE A 155 -8.05 10.98 -11.62
CA ILE A 155 -7.71 11.65 -12.89
C ILE A 155 -6.26 12.14 -12.86
N LEU A 156 -5.64 12.34 -14.03
CA LEU A 156 -4.28 12.88 -14.10
C LEU A 156 -4.22 14.28 -13.47
N GLY A 157 -3.28 14.50 -12.55
CA GLY A 157 -3.13 15.75 -11.81
C GLY A 157 -4.11 15.91 -10.65
N GLU A 158 -4.95 14.92 -10.34
CA GLU A 158 -5.72 14.92 -9.11
C GLU A 158 -4.79 14.96 -7.91
N THR A 159 -5.12 15.78 -6.92
CA THR A 159 -4.38 15.92 -5.67
C THR A 159 -5.26 15.61 -4.46
N TRP A 160 -4.64 15.12 -3.41
CA TRP A 160 -5.26 14.96 -2.09
C TRP A 160 -4.25 15.34 -1.02
N GLN A 161 -4.72 15.98 0.05
CA GLN A 161 -3.88 16.38 1.17
C GLN A 161 -4.62 16.24 2.50
N ALA A 162 -3.88 16.01 3.57
CA ALA A 162 -4.40 15.97 4.93
C ALA A 162 -3.38 16.41 5.96
N GLU A 163 -3.89 16.95 7.07
CA GLU A 163 -3.14 17.15 8.31
C GLU A 163 -3.59 16.09 9.32
N LEU A 164 -2.62 15.41 9.92
CA LEU A 164 -2.85 14.36 10.91
C LEU A 164 -2.84 14.97 12.32
N ALA A 165 -3.44 14.26 13.28
CA ALA A 165 -3.61 14.75 14.64
C ALA A 165 -2.29 15.06 15.38
N ASP A 166 -1.17 14.47 14.94
CA ASP A 166 0.17 14.73 15.49
C ASP A 166 0.90 15.90 14.83
N GLY A 167 0.23 16.63 13.91
CA GLY A 167 0.79 17.75 13.17
C GLY A 167 1.56 17.35 11.91
N SER A 168 1.51 16.08 11.51
CA SER A 168 2.11 15.61 10.25
C SER A 168 1.25 16.04 9.04
N SER A 169 1.90 16.35 7.92
CA SER A 169 1.23 16.72 6.67
C SER A 169 1.43 15.66 5.60
N MET A 170 0.36 15.28 4.91
CA MET A 170 0.38 14.28 3.84
C MET A 170 -0.09 14.90 2.53
N PHE A 171 0.60 14.57 1.44
CA PHE A 171 0.32 15.05 0.08
C PHE A 171 0.37 13.87 -0.88
N LEU A 172 -0.61 13.81 -1.77
CA LEU A 172 -0.71 12.80 -2.82
C LEU A 172 -1.09 13.45 -4.14
N GLU A 173 -0.51 12.95 -5.24
CA GLU A 173 -0.82 13.40 -6.59
C GLU A 173 -0.84 12.21 -7.57
N GLN A 174 -1.83 12.17 -8.45
CA GLN A 174 -1.84 11.26 -9.58
C GLN A 174 -0.95 11.80 -10.71
N ILE A 175 0.31 11.37 -10.74
CA ILE A 175 1.32 11.86 -11.70
C ILE A 175 1.31 11.15 -13.05
N SER A 176 0.59 10.02 -13.17
CA SER A 176 0.43 9.30 -14.44
C SER A 176 -0.87 8.53 -14.48
N HIS A 177 -1.54 8.46 -15.63
CA HIS A 177 -2.79 7.69 -15.81
C HIS A 177 -2.56 6.37 -16.56
N HIS A 178 -1.56 6.31 -17.45
CA HIS A 178 -1.22 5.12 -18.24
C HIS A 178 0.31 4.91 -18.28
N PRO A 179 0.87 4.14 -17.34
CA PRO A 179 0.20 3.41 -16.25
C PRO A 179 -0.28 4.34 -15.10
N PRO A 180 -1.22 3.90 -14.24
CA PRO A 180 -1.65 4.69 -13.09
C PRO A 180 -0.52 4.76 -12.05
N ILE A 181 0.02 5.94 -11.79
CA ILE A 181 1.07 6.19 -10.79
C ILE A 181 0.63 7.34 -9.90
N THR A 182 0.61 7.08 -8.60
CA THR A 182 0.39 8.06 -7.54
C THR A 182 1.70 8.34 -6.83
N ALA A 183 2.11 9.61 -6.73
CA ALA A 183 3.17 10.03 -5.84
C ALA A 183 2.59 10.41 -4.48
N PHE A 184 3.35 10.17 -3.41
CA PHE A 184 2.96 10.55 -2.06
C PHE A 184 4.15 11.09 -1.26
N ASN A 185 3.87 12.00 -0.34
CA ASN A 185 4.82 12.56 0.61
C ASN A 185 4.12 12.79 1.96
N LEU A 186 4.68 12.26 3.03
CA LEU A 186 4.27 12.45 4.41
C LEU A 186 5.44 13.10 5.17
N GLU A 187 5.20 14.25 5.77
CA GLU A 187 6.20 15.00 6.53
C GLU A 187 5.76 15.10 8.00
N GLY A 188 6.66 14.72 8.91
CA GLY A 188 6.41 14.83 10.34
C GLY A 188 6.48 16.29 10.82
N PRO A 189 5.92 16.57 12.01
CA PRO A 189 5.94 17.91 12.60
C PRO A 189 7.37 18.44 12.73
N GLY A 190 7.60 19.67 12.27
CA GLY A 190 8.93 20.29 12.30
C GLY A 190 10.00 19.58 11.45
N GLY A 191 9.61 18.70 10.52
CA GLY A 191 10.54 17.94 9.69
C GLY A 191 11.20 16.75 10.40
N ALA A 192 10.61 16.25 11.49
CA ALA A 192 11.16 15.15 12.29
C ALA A 192 11.40 13.85 11.51
N TYR A 193 10.61 13.60 10.47
CA TYR A 193 10.78 12.48 9.55
C TYR A 193 10.15 12.83 8.19
N LYS A 194 10.51 12.07 7.15
CA LYS A 194 9.87 12.12 5.84
C LYS A 194 9.64 10.72 5.31
N PHE A 195 8.44 10.46 4.84
CA PHE A 195 8.07 9.22 4.17
C PHE A 195 7.51 9.55 2.79
N ASN A 196 8.14 9.04 1.73
CA ASN A 196 7.72 9.34 0.37
C ASN A 196 7.89 8.14 -0.57
N GLY A 197 7.28 8.25 -1.74
CA GLY A 197 7.40 7.21 -2.74
C GLY A 197 6.36 7.28 -3.83
N LEU A 198 6.25 6.17 -4.55
CA LEU A 198 5.32 5.99 -5.64
C LEU A 198 4.49 4.73 -5.42
N SER A 199 3.21 4.79 -5.78
CA SER A 199 2.29 3.67 -5.82
C SER A 199 1.78 3.47 -7.24
N GLN A 200 2.01 2.29 -7.79
CA GLN A 200 1.55 1.87 -9.11
C GLN A 200 0.73 0.59 -8.96
N PRO A 201 -0.59 0.70 -8.74
CA PRO A 201 -1.45 -0.47 -8.65
C PRO A 201 -1.53 -1.18 -10.00
N ASN A 202 -1.36 -2.51 -9.98
CA ASN A 202 -1.62 -3.37 -11.12
C ASN A 202 -2.76 -4.32 -10.76
N VAL A 203 -3.87 -4.22 -11.50
CA VAL A 203 -5.08 -5.00 -11.24
C VAL A 203 -5.24 -6.07 -12.32
N SER A 204 -5.45 -7.31 -11.90
CA SER A 204 -5.71 -8.45 -12.80
C SER A 204 -6.86 -9.31 -12.30
N LEU A 205 -7.60 -9.91 -13.24
CA LEU A 205 -8.65 -10.88 -12.92
C LEU A 205 -8.05 -12.26 -12.66
N LEU A 206 -8.50 -12.90 -11.59
CA LEU A 206 -8.23 -14.30 -11.28
C LEU A 206 -9.44 -15.15 -11.68
N LEU A 207 -9.50 -15.56 -12.95
CA LEU A 207 -10.63 -16.33 -13.49
C LEU A 207 -10.88 -17.65 -12.74
N LYS A 208 -9.82 -18.32 -12.26
CA LYS A 208 -9.93 -19.58 -11.50
C LYS A 208 -10.63 -19.43 -10.14
N HIS A 209 -10.57 -18.25 -9.53
CA HIS A 209 -11.12 -17.99 -8.19
C HIS A 209 -12.21 -16.92 -8.20
N SER A 210 -12.70 -16.54 -9.40
CA SER A 210 -13.64 -15.43 -9.57
C SER A 210 -13.25 -14.17 -8.77
N GLY A 211 -11.95 -13.87 -8.73
CA GLY A 211 -11.37 -12.86 -7.85
C GLY A 211 -10.64 -11.76 -8.60
N ILE A 212 -10.30 -10.69 -7.88
CA ILE A 212 -9.45 -9.60 -8.39
C ILE A 212 -8.16 -9.62 -7.59
N ARG A 213 -7.03 -9.63 -8.29
CA ARG A 213 -5.71 -9.44 -7.68
C ARG A 213 -5.24 -8.02 -7.93
N THR A 214 -4.89 -7.33 -6.85
CA THR A 214 -4.20 -6.04 -6.93
C THR A 214 -2.78 -6.23 -6.41
N VAL A 215 -1.78 -5.87 -7.23
CA VAL A 215 -0.38 -5.83 -6.84
C VAL A 215 0.06 -4.38 -6.81
N ALA A 216 0.42 -3.88 -5.64
CA ALA A 216 1.02 -2.56 -5.50
C ALA A 216 2.50 -2.62 -5.89
N LYS A 217 2.86 -2.05 -7.04
CA LYS A 217 4.25 -1.79 -7.42
C LYS A 217 4.66 -0.40 -6.94
N GLY A 218 5.96 -0.15 -6.85
CA GLY A 218 6.49 1.15 -6.48
C GLY A 218 7.65 1.03 -5.52
N TYR A 219 8.02 2.16 -4.93
CA TYR A 219 9.04 2.23 -3.89
C TYR A 219 8.54 3.14 -2.78
N ARG A 220 9.09 2.93 -1.58
CA ARG A 220 8.80 3.73 -0.41
C ARG A 220 10.12 3.99 0.29
N TYR A 221 10.36 5.23 0.69
CA TYR A 221 11.52 5.64 1.46
C TYR A 221 11.06 6.28 2.75
N ILE A 222 11.76 5.94 3.83
CA ILE A 222 11.60 6.52 5.15
C ILE A 222 12.97 6.74 5.79
#